data_AF-A0A9E4CM03-F1
#
_entry.id   AF-A0A9E4CM03-F1
#
_cell.length_a   1.000
_cell.length_b   1.000
_cell.length_c   1.000
_cell.angle_alpha   90.00
_cell.angle_beta   90.00
_cell.angle_gamma   90.00
#
_symmetry.space_group_name_H-M   'P 1'
#
loop_
_entity.id
_entity.type
_entity.pdbx_description
1 polymer ?
#
loop_
_entity_poly.entity_id
_entity_poly.type
_entity_poly.pdbx_seq_one_letter_code
_entity_poly.pdbx_strand_id
1 'polypeptide(L)' 'MNDGTEKYDRLIELAAMLSRQTEFDEVLRVISQKTAFLLKAEAAIVMLINPQTRQTVKTIFREGAEQDR' A
#
# COMPACT_ATOMS: atom_id res chain seq x y z
N MET A 1 -11.83 -18.22 15.64
CA MET A 1 -10.89 -18.30 14.51
C MET A 1 -9.60 -17.63 14.97
N ASN A 2 -8.44 -18.19 14.62
CA ASN A 2 -7.15 -17.77 15.19
C ASN A 2 -6.71 -16.46 14.53
N ASP A 3 -6.59 -15.36 15.29
CA ASP A 3 -6.30 -13.99 14.80
C ASP A 3 -5.05 -13.90 13.90
N GLY A 4 -4.09 -14.81 14.08
CA GLY A 4 -2.92 -14.91 13.21
C GLY A 4 -3.26 -15.29 11.76
N THR A 5 -4.21 -16.22 11.55
CA THR A 5 -4.58 -16.71 10.22
C THR A 5 -5.20 -15.61 9.36
N GLU A 6 -6.12 -14.82 9.95
CA GLU A 6 -6.79 -13.72 9.24
C GLU A 6 -5.82 -12.62 8.77
N LYS A 7 -4.74 -12.37 9.53
CA LYS A 7 -3.71 -11.38 9.15
C LYS A 7 -2.87 -11.86 7.97
N TYR A 8 -2.51 -13.14 7.95
CA TYR A 8 -1.78 -13.72 6.82
C TYR A 8 -2.64 -13.76 5.55
N ASP A 9 -3.92 -14.09 5.67
CA ASP A 9 -4.83 -14.12 4.53
C ASP A 9 -4.95 -12.74 3.85
N ARG A 10 -5.05 -11.66 4.66
CA ARG A 10 -5.08 -10.28 4.15
C ARG A 10 -3.77 -9.87 3.45
N LEU A 11 -2.63 -10.35 3.94
CA LEU A 11 -1.33 -10.10 3.29
C LEU A 11 -1.19 -10.88 1.98
N ILE A 12 -1.66 -12.13 1.94
CA ILE A 12 -1.66 -12.95 0.71
C ILE A 12 -2.58 -12.32 -0.34
N GLU A 13 -3.77 -11.84 0.06
CA GLU A 13 -4.68 -11.13 -0.83
C GLU A 13 -4.02 -9.89 -1.43
N LEU A 14 -3.36 -9.05 -0.62
CA LEU A 14 -2.62 -7.89 -1.09
C LEU A 14 -1.52 -8.29 -2.08
N ALA A 15 -0.72 -9.32 -1.77
CA ALA A 15 0.33 -9.81 -2.66
C ALA A 15 -0.22 -10.30 -4.01
N ALA A 16 -1.36 -11.01 -4.01
CA ALA A 16 -2.03 -11.46 -5.22
C ALA A 16 -2.64 -10.30 -6.04
N MET A 17 -3.08 -9.22 -5.40
CA MET A 17 -3.49 -8.00 -6.12
C MET A 17 -2.29 -7.34 -6.78
N LEU A 18 -1.18 -7.19 -6.06
CA LEU A 18 0.03 -6.54 -6.57
C LEU A 18 0.69 -7.32 -7.71
N SER A 19 0.68 -8.66 -7.67
CA SER A 19 1.28 -9.48 -8.72
C SER A 19 0.60 -9.37 -10.09
N ARG A 20 -0.64 -8.86 -10.13
CA ARG A 20 -1.41 -8.64 -11.37
C ARG A 20 -1.27 -7.22 -11.93
N GLN A 21 -0.63 -6.30 -11.19
CA GLN A 21 -0.48 -4.93 -11.63
C GLN A 21 0.79 -4.77 -12.48
N THR A 22 0.63 -4.26 -13.70
CA THR A 22 1.74 -3.91 -14.59
C THR A 22 2.06 -2.41 -14.55
N GLU A 23 1.09 -1.60 -14.14
CA GLU A 23 1.22 -0.15 -14.10
C GLU A 23 1.77 0.33 -12.76
N PHE A 24 2.90 1.04 -12.81
CA PHE A 24 3.62 1.48 -11.62
C PHE A 24 2.78 2.40 -10.71
N ASP A 25 2.06 3.35 -11.31
CA ASP A 25 1.21 4.27 -10.53
C ASP A 25 0.04 3.54 -9.86
N GLU A 26 -0.44 2.45 -10.45
CA GLU A 26 -1.49 1.61 -9.89
C GLU A 26 -0.97 0.78 -8.71
N VAL A 27 0.24 0.23 -8.82
CA VAL A 27 0.95 -0.41 -7.70
C VAL A 27 1.04 0.54 -6.52
N LEU A 28 1.47 1.77 -6.74
CA LEU A 28 1.60 2.79 -5.69
C LEU A 28 0.25 3.16 -5.07
N ARG A 29 -0.81 3.26 -5.88
CA ARG A 29 -2.18 3.50 -5.40
C ARG A 29 -2.66 2.37 -4.50
N VAL A 30 -2.54 1.12 -4.95
CA VAL A 30 -3.01 -0.07 -4.21
C VAL A 30 -2.26 -0.22 -2.89
N ILE A 31 -0.92 -0.08 -2.90
CA ILE A 31 -0.10 -0.19 -1.69
C ILE A 31 -0.52 0.88 -0.68
N SER A 32 -0.52 2.16 -1.08
CA SER A 32 -0.83 3.26 -0.16
C SER A 32 -2.23 3.14 0.45
N GLN A 33 -3.26 2.81 -0.34
CA GLN A 33 -4.64 2.64 0.14
C GLN A 33 -4.79 1.41 1.05
N LYS A 34 -4.30 0.24 0.62
CA LYS A 34 -4.46 -1.00 1.39
C LYS A 34 -3.66 -0.97 2.68
N THR A 35 -2.47 -0.37 2.69
CA THR A 35 -1.68 -0.20 3.92
C THR A 35 -2.38 0.73 4.91
N ALA A 36 -2.91 1.88 4.47
CA ALA A 36 -3.67 2.77 5.34
C ALA A 36 -4.87 2.05 5.97
N PHE A 37 -5.65 1.33 5.16
CA PHE A 37 -6.79 0.54 5.61
C PHE A 37 -6.41 -0.56 6.60
N LEU A 38 -5.39 -1.38 6.27
CA LEU A 38 -4.94 -2.48 7.13
C LEU A 38 -4.43 -2.01 8.49
N LEU A 39 -3.76 -0.86 8.52
CA LEU A 39 -3.21 -0.27 9.74
C LEU A 39 -4.18 0.66 10.47
N LYS A 40 -5.39 0.89 9.92
CA LYS A 40 -6.36 1.88 10.42
C LYS A 40 -5.72 3.26 10.61
N ALA A 41 -4.87 3.66 9.66
CA ALA A 41 -4.14 4.91 9.70
C ALA A 41 -4.93 6.02 8.97
N GLU A 42 -4.84 7.24 9.48
CA GLU A 42 -5.45 8.43 8.86
C GLU A 42 -4.83 8.79 7.51
N ALA A 43 -3.56 8.42 7.30
CA ALA A 43 -2.86 8.65 6.04
C ALA A 43 -1.71 7.66 5.84
N ALA A 44 -1.28 7.51 4.59
CA ALA A 44 -0.08 6.78 4.19
C ALA A 44 0.82 7.65 3.30
N ILE A 45 2.13 7.52 3.51
CA ILE A 45 3.17 8.17 2.71
C ILE A 45 4.05 7.09 2.09
N VAL A 46 4.25 7.17 0.77
CA VAL A 46 5.25 6.37 0.05
C VAL A 46 6.34 7.31 -0.46
N MET A 47 7.57 7.08 -0.01
CA MET A 47 8.76 7.77 -0.48
C MET A 47 9.57 6.85 -1.38
N LEU A 48 9.81 7.29 -2.62
CA LEU A 48 10.66 6.59 -3.56
C LEU A 48 12.04 7.19 -3.49
N ILE A 49 13.03 6.36 -3.18
CA ILE A 49 14.43 6.77 -3.04
C ILE A 49 15.23 6.09 -4.15
N ASN A 50 16.03 6.87 -4.87
CA ASN A 50 17.02 6.29 -5.77
C ASN A 50 18.14 5.67 -4.92
N PRO A 51 18.39 4.35 -4.98
CA PRO A 51 19.36 3.70 -4.12
C PRO A 51 20.81 4.13 -4.41
N GLN A 52 21.10 4.58 -5.62
CA GLN A 52 22.44 5.02 -6.03
C GLN A 52 22.74 6.43 -5.52
N THR A 53 21.81 7.37 -5.70
CA THR A 53 22.03 8.80 -5.35
C THR A 53 21.52 9.15 -3.95
N ARG A 54 20.70 8.28 -3.34
CA ARG A 54 19.95 8.51 -2.10
C ARG A 54 18.97 9.68 -2.15
N GLN A 55 18.71 10.22 -3.33
CA GLN A 55 17.76 11.32 -3.50
C GLN A 55 16.33 10.78 -3.61
N THR A 56 15.38 11.54 -3.07
CA THR A 56 13.96 11.29 -3.26
C THR A 56 13.58 11.53 -4.72
N VAL A 57 13.00 10.51 -5.36
CA VAL A 57 12.52 10.57 -6.74
C VAL A 57 11.06 11.05 -6.78
N LYS A 58 10.24 10.57 -5.84
CA LYS A 58 8.80 10.86 -5.77
C LYS A 58 8.30 10.65 -4.35
N THR A 59 7.42 11.53 -3.88
CA THR A 59 6.67 11.36 -2.62
C THR A 59 5.19 11.29 -2.96
N ILE A 60 4.51 10.30 -2.41
CA ILE A 60 3.07 10.10 -2.60
C ILE A 60 2.42 10.15 -1.23
N PHE A 61 1.47 11.05 -1.07
CA PHE A 61 0.65 11.19 0.12
C PHE A 61 -0.78 10.76 -0.21
N ARG A 62 -1.38 9.92 0.62
CA ARG A 62 -2.78 9.52 0.52
C ARG A 62 -3.44 9.59 1.89
N GLU A 63 -4.54 10.31 1.96
CA GLU A 63 -5.43 10.28 3.12
C GLU A 63 -6.19 8.94 3.13
N GLY A 64 -6.43 8.43 4.33
CA GLY A 64 -7.05 7.13 4.62
C GLY A 64 -8.58 7.16 4.66
N ALA A 65 -9.21 8.26 4.23
CA ALA A 65 -10.67 8.38 4.21
C ALA A 65 -11.29 7.52 3.10
N GLU A 66 -12.23 6.67 3.52
CA GLU A 66 -13.01 5.72 2.73
C GLU A 66 -13.63 6.35 1.47
N GLN A 67 -13.28 5.82 0.30
CA GLN A 67 -14.19 5.83 -0.85
C GLN A 67 -15.06 4.57 -0.76
N ASP A 68 -16.04 4.59 0.13
CA ASP A 68 -17.26 3.79 0.02
C ASP A 68 -18.45 4.72 0.30
N ARG A 69 -19.07 5.19 -0.78
CA ARG A 69 -20.45 5.66 -0.84
C ARG A 69 -21.16 4.84 -1.89
#